data_AF-A0A5S4W1A4-F1
#
_entry.id   AF-A0A5S4W1A4-F1
#
_cell.length_a   1.000
_cell.length_b   1.000
_cell.length_c   1.000
_cell.angle_alpha   90.00
_cell.angle_beta   90.00
_cell.angle_gamma   90.00
#
_symmetry.space_group_name_H-M   'P 1'
#
loop_
_entity.id
_entity.type
_entity.pdbx_description
1 polymer ?
#
loop_
_entity_poly.entity_id
_entity_poly.type
_entity_poly.pdbx_seq_one_letter_code
_entity_poly.pdbx_strand_id
1 'polypeptide(L)' 'MPESHGDVDYTVHVNQGETTFRANTPQGEEFLGGPELTLSNEEAHTFIQDARAKGLTVKPFF' A
#
# COMPACT_ATOMS: atom_id res chain seq x y z
N MET A 1 8.91 4.01 -23.29
CA MET A 1 9.19 3.94 -21.85
C MET A 1 7.90 4.39 -21.17
N PRO A 2 7.14 3.53 -20.48
CA PRO A 2 6.05 4.05 -19.68
C PRO A 2 6.69 4.53 -18.37
N GLU A 3 6.91 5.85 -18.28
CA GLU A 3 6.94 6.53 -16.99
C GLU A 3 5.56 6.31 -16.39
N SER A 4 5.47 5.42 -15.39
CA SER A 4 4.22 5.16 -14.66
C SER A 4 3.75 6.47 -14.03
N HIS A 5 2.78 7.11 -14.68
CA HIS A 5 2.03 8.22 -14.13
C HIS A 5 1.34 7.75 -12.84
N GLY A 6 1.83 8.21 -11.69
CA GLY A 6 1.21 7.94 -10.40
C GLY A 6 1.76 6.73 -9.66
N ASP A 7 3.08 6.63 -9.49
CA ASP A 7 3.67 5.67 -8.56
C ASP A 7 3.27 6.05 -7.13
N VAL A 8 2.17 5.48 -6.65
CA VAL A 8 1.78 5.56 -5.26
C VAL A 8 2.67 4.60 -4.49
N ASP A 9 3.63 5.16 -3.76
CA ASP A 9 4.58 4.42 -2.95
C ASP A 9 4.06 4.33 -1.51
N TYR A 10 4.11 3.11 -0.97
CA TYR A 10 3.75 2.86 0.42
C TYR A 10 4.61 1.76 1.03
N THR A 11 4.83 1.92 2.34
CA THR A 11 5.58 0.98 3.18
C THR A 11 4.61 0.01 3.82
N VAL A 12 4.88 -1.29 3.71
CA VAL A 12 4.08 -2.33 4.36
C VAL A 12 4.84 -2.85 5.58
N HIS A 13 4.19 -2.79 6.75
CA HIS A 13 4.64 -3.40 7.99
C HIS A 13 3.75 -4.59 8.33
N VAL A 14 4.26 -5.80 8.17
CA VAL A 14 3.53 -7.02 8.52
C VAL A 14 3.86 -7.41 9.96
N ASN A 15 2.86 -7.38 10.82
CA ASN A 15 2.92 -7.85 12.20
C ASN A 15 2.19 -9.19 12.35
N GLN A 16 2.27 -9.80 13.54
CA GLN A 16 1.66 -11.10 13.82
C GLN A 16 0.12 -10.98 13.89
N GLY A 17 -0.54 -11.08 12.73
CA GLY A 17 -2.01 -11.04 12.58
C GLY A 17 -2.53 -9.82 11.81
N GLU A 18 -1.74 -8.76 11.73
CA GLU A 18 -2.14 -7.47 11.16
C GLU A 18 -1.05 -6.94 10.22
N THR A 19 -1.43 -6.13 9.25
CA THR A 19 -0.53 -5.46 8.32
C THR A 19 -0.88 -3.99 8.27
N THR A 20 0.12 -3.15 8.53
CA THR A 20 -0.01 -1.70 8.46
C THR A 20 0.62 -1.19 7.18
N PHE A 21 -0.19 -0.50 6.37
CA PHE A 21 0.20 0.22 5.18
C PHE A 21 0.44 1.67 5.54
N ARG A 22 1.60 2.21 5.18
CA ARG A 22 1.93 3.61 5.39
C ARG A 22 2.20 4.27 4.05
N ALA A 23 1.42 5.28 3.70
CA ALA A 23 1.67 6.03 2.49
C ALA A 23 2.96 6.85 2.61
N ASN A 24 3.80 6.78 1.58
CA ASN A 24 5.00 7.61 1.46
C ASN A 24 4.77 8.81 0.53
N THR A 25 3.64 8.82 -0.19
CA THR A 25 3.21 9.92 -1.06
C THR A 25 1.81 10.39 -0.69
N PRO A 26 1.47 11.68 -0.89
CA PRO A 26 0.13 12.21 -0.61
C PRO A 26 -0.96 11.49 -1.42
N GLN A 27 -0.62 11.01 -2.61
CA GLN A 27 -1.51 10.22 -3.46
C GLN A 27 -1.82 8.84 -2.85
N GLY A 28 -0.89 8.29 -2.06
CA GLY A 28 -1.11 7.11 -1.23
C GLY A 28 -1.94 7.40 0.00
N GLU A 29 -1.80 8.58 0.60
CA GLU A 29 -2.62 8.98 1.75
C GLU A 29 -4.09 9.07 1.34
N GLU A 30 -4.37 9.66 0.17
CA GLU A 30 -5.72 9.70 -0.39
C GLU A 30 -6.27 8.30 -0.71
N PHE A 31 -5.41 7.38 -1.16
CA PHE A 31 -5.80 6.00 -1.47
C PHE A 31 -6.10 5.17 -0.22
N LEU A 32 -5.27 5.30 0.82
CA LEU A 32 -5.45 4.63 2.11
C LEU A 32 -6.56 5.28 2.95
N GLY A 33 -6.96 6.52 2.63
CA GLY A 33 -7.86 7.32 3.45
C GLY A 33 -7.17 7.95 4.66
N GLY A 34 -5.84 8.06 4.64
CA GLY A 34 -5.01 8.61 5.71
C GLY A 34 -3.52 8.26 5.56
N PRO A 35 -2.66 8.74 6.47
CA PRO A 35 -1.22 8.48 6.45
C PRO A 35 -0.87 7.00 6.67
N GLU A 36 -1.73 6.28 7.39
CA GLU A 36 -1.56 4.87 7.73
C GLU A 36 -2.92 4.13 7.72
N LEU A 37 -2.89 2.87 7.30
CA LEU A 37 -4.03 1.96 7.27
C LEU A 37 -3.61 0.61 7.82
N THR A 38 -4.19 0.18 8.93
CA THR A 38 -3.95 -1.15 9.50
C THR A 38 -5.10 -2.07 9.15
N LEU A 39 -4.78 -3.22 8.55
CA LEU A 39 -5.72 -4.25 8.12
C LEU A 39 -5.30 -5.60 8.70
N SER A 40 -6.22 -6.54 8.80
CA SER A 40 -5.89 -7.94 9.07
C SER A 40 -5.06 -8.52 7.92
N ASN A 41 -4.23 -9.53 8.19
CA ASN A 41 -3.33 -10.10 7.18
C ASN A 41 -4.07 -10.62 5.91
N GLU A 42 -5.27 -11.16 6.07
CA GLU A 42 -6.12 -11.61 4.95
C GLU A 42 -6.63 -10.43 4.09
N GLU A 43 -7.07 -9.36 4.72
CA GLU A 43 -7.53 -8.15 4.04
C GLU A 43 -6.37 -7.42 3.36
N ALA A 44 -5.22 -7.39 4.03
CA ALA A 44 -3.99 -6.81 3.53
C ALA A 44 -3.51 -7.48 2.23
N HIS A 45 -3.62 -8.80 2.14
CA HIS A 45 -3.25 -9.53 0.93
C HIS A 45 -4.12 -9.13 -0.27
N THR A 46 -5.44 -9.03 -0.04
CA THR A 46 -6.41 -8.56 -1.05
C THR A 46 -6.15 -7.10 -1.43
N PHE A 47 -5.86 -6.26 -0.44
CA PHE A 47 -5.56 -4.83 -0.61
C PHE A 47 -4.31 -4.61 -1.46
N ILE A 48 -3.22 -5.35 -1.20
CA ILE A 48 -1.98 -5.31 -1.99
C ILE A 48 -2.24 -5.69 -3.46
N GLN A 49 -3.09 -6.69 -3.70
CA GLN A 49 -3.43 -7.11 -5.06
C GLN A 49 -4.25 -6.05 -5.80
N ASP A 50 -5.27 -5.46 -5.16
CA ASP A 50 -6.06 -4.36 -5.75
C ASP A 50 -5.18 -3.14 -6.04
N ALA A 51 -4.30 -2.80 -5.10
CA ALA A 51 -3.35 -1.71 -5.26
C ALA A 51 -2.39 -1.95 -6.44
N ARG A 52 -1.80 -3.15 -6.58
CA ARG A 52 -0.97 -3.47 -7.75
C ARG A 52 -1.77 -3.42 -9.05
N ALA A 53 -3.02 -3.87 -9.04
CA ALA A 53 -3.90 -3.81 -10.21
C ALA A 53 -4.22 -2.37 -10.64
N LYS A 54 -4.23 -1.44 -9.69
CA LYS A 54 -4.37 0.01 -9.92
C LYS A 54 -3.06 0.71 -10.28
N GLY A 55 -1.96 -0.03 -10.44
CA GLY A 55 -0.65 0.52 -10.82
C GLY A 55 0.15 1.08 -9.66
N LEU A 56 -0.19 0.71 -8.41
CA LEU A 56 0.52 1.17 -7.22
C LEU A 56 1.73 0.26 -6.92
N THR A 57 2.84 0.87 -6.49
CA THR A 57 4.08 0.17 -6.18
C THR A 57 4.16 -0.14 -4.69
N VAL A 58 4.02 -1.43 -4.39
CA VAL A 58 3.99 -1.95 -3.02
C VAL A 58 5.39 -2.37 -2.62
N LYS A 59 6.02 -1.64 -1.70
CA LYS A 59 7.32 -2.04 -1.17
C LYS A 59 7.16 -2.72 0.20
N PRO A 60 7.40 -4.03 0.30
CA PRO A 60 7.54 -4.67 1.60
C PRO A 60 8.80 -4.13 2.28
N PHE A 61 8.67 -3.68 3.52
CA PHE A 61 9.83 -3.40 4.37
C PHE A 61 10.16 -4.69 5.11
N PHE A 62 11.27 -5.34 4.75
CA PHE A 62 11.78 -6.53 5.42
C PHE A 62 12.73 -6.14 6.55
#